data_AF-A0A2Z6R8W2-F1
#
_entry.id   AF-A0A2Z6R8W2-F1
#
_cell.length_a   1.000
_cell.length_b   1.000
_cell.length_c   1.000
_cell.angle_alpha   90.00
_cell.angle_beta   90.00
_cell.angle_gamma   90.00
#
_symmetry.space_group_name_H-M   'P 1'
#
loop_
_entity.id
_entity.type
_entity.pdbx_description
1 polymer ?
#
loop_
_entity_poly.entity_id
_entity_poly.type
_entity_poly.pdbx_seq_one_letter_code
_entity_poly.pdbx_strand_id
1 'polypeptide(L)'
;MKWAKHITSMDLTSLYLLSINLLLKKREIFITAIYAAPENKQHIHKKMIDNTMKQLQQNLLGPLWSLHIITGDFNEIVDPALDKSSLSTNNQTASKLH
;
A
#
# COMPACT_ATOMS: atom_id res chain seq x y z
N MET A 1 4.86 28.75 6.19
CA MET A 1 5.10 27.78 5.10
C MET A 1 3.85 27.65 4.23
N LYS A 2 3.96 27.86 2.91
CA LYS A 2 2.82 27.83 1.96
C LYS A 2 2.41 26.42 1.50
N TRP A 3 3.04 25.36 1.99
CA TRP A 3 2.71 23.96 1.65
C TRP A 3 1.39 23.47 2.27
N ALA A 4 1.00 24.01 3.42
CA ALA A 4 -0.21 23.60 4.15
C ALA A 4 -1.52 23.80 3.36
N LYS A 5 -1.51 24.54 2.23
CA LYS A 5 -2.69 24.71 1.38
C LYS A 5 -2.92 23.59 0.37
N HIS A 6 -1.95 22.68 0.18
CA HIS A 6 -2.07 21.62 -0.82
C HIS A 6 -2.56 20.30 -0.23
N ILE A 7 -2.25 20.00 1.04
CA ILE A 7 -2.81 18.85 1.73
C ILE A 7 -4.22 19.23 2.17
N THR A 8 -5.23 18.60 1.57
CA THR A 8 -6.65 18.85 1.92
C THR A 8 -7.12 17.90 3.00
N SER A 9 -6.65 16.66 3.00
CA SER A 9 -6.91 15.71 4.07
C SER A 9 -5.76 14.72 4.23
N MET A 10 -5.67 14.17 5.44
CA MET A 10 -4.74 13.12 5.81
C MET A 10 -5.44 12.23 6.84
N ASP A 11 -5.75 11.00 6.46
CA ASP A 11 -6.57 10.09 7.24
C ASP A 11 -5.84 8.77 7.46
N LEU A 12 -5.59 8.43 8.72
CA LEU A 12 -5.09 7.11 9.10
C LEU A 12 -6.26 6.12 9.08
N THR A 13 -6.47 5.45 7.95
CA THR A 13 -7.62 4.55 7.73
C THR A 13 -7.44 3.20 8.43
N SER A 14 -6.20 2.84 8.74
CA SER A 14 -5.81 1.77 9.67
C SER A 14 -4.40 2.01 10.17
N LEU A 15 -3.95 1.26 11.18
CA LEU A 15 -2.54 1.22 11.62
C LEU A 15 -1.53 1.04 10.46
N TYR A 16 -1.98 0.46 9.34
CA TYR A 16 -1.18 0.07 8.20
C TYR A 16 -1.47 0.85 6.92
N LEU A 17 -2.41 1.80 6.97
CA LEU A 17 -2.87 2.55 5.80
C LEU A 17 -3.06 4.01 6.13
N LEU A 18 -2.34 4.86 5.42
CA LEU A 18 -2.45 6.30 5.47
C LEU A 18 -2.94 6.81 4.11
N SER A 19 -4.07 7.51 4.11
CA SER A 19 -4.61 8.17 2.93
C SER A 19 -4.28 9.66 3.00
N ILE A 20 -3.75 10.22 1.92
CA ILE A 20 -3.43 11.65 1.80
C ILE A 20 -4.10 12.17 0.54
N ASN A 21 -4.86 13.25 0.67
CA ASN A 21 -5.39 13.98 -0.48
C ASN A 21 -4.62 15.29 -0.67
N LEU A 22 -4.13 15.50 -1.88
CA LEU A 22 -3.48 16.74 -2.30
C LEU A 22 -4.32 17.42 -3.38
N LEU A 23 -4.76 18.65 -3.11
CA LEU A 23 -5.40 19.51 -4.09
C LEU A 23 -4.39 20.52 -4.65
N LEU A 24 -4.08 20.34 -5.92
CA LEU A 24 -3.33 21.27 -6.74
C LEU A 24 -4.30 22.04 -7.64
N LYS A 25 -3.84 23.18 -8.16
CA LYS A 25 -4.68 24.14 -8.91
C LYS A 25 -5.51 23.53 -10.06
N LYS A 26 -5.06 22.41 -10.64
CA LYS A 26 -5.74 21.71 -11.76
C LYS A 26 -5.75 20.19 -11.59
N ARG A 27 -5.35 19.68 -10.44
CA ARG A 27 -5.15 18.24 -10.25
C ARG A 27 -5.41 17.85 -8.82
N GLU A 28 -6.08 16.72 -8.66
CA GLU A 28 -6.21 16.08 -7.36
C GLU A 28 -5.31 14.83 -7.32
N ILE A 29 -4.58 14.64 -6.23
CA ILE A 29 -3.69 13.50 -6.06
C ILE A 29 -4.08 12.78 -4.77
N PHE A 30 -4.49 11.53 -4.92
CA PHE A 30 -4.77 10.61 -3.83
C PHE A 30 -3.58 9.70 -3.63
N ILE A 31 -3.01 9.71 -2.44
CA ILE A 31 -1.88 8.86 -2.08
C ILE A 31 -2.35 7.92 -0.97
N THR A 32 -2.28 6.62 -1.22
CA THR A 32 -2.46 5.59 -0.20
C THR A 32 -1.10 4.99 0.11
N ALA A 33 -0.55 5.32 1.27
CA ALA A 33 0.65 4.71 1.80
C ALA A 33 0.28 3.45 2.60
N ILE A 34 0.94 2.33 2.30
CA ILE A 34 0.68 1.01 2.89
C ILE A 34 1.93 0.43 3.58
N TYR A 35 1.72 -0.24 4.71
CA TYR A 35 2.65 -1.21 5.27
C TYR A 35 1.92 -2.54 5.51
N ALA A 36 2.05 -3.50 4.60
CA ALA A 36 1.31 -4.76 4.64
C ALA A 36 2.01 -5.80 5.51
N ALA A 37 1.96 -5.62 6.83
CA ALA A 37 2.59 -6.51 7.80
C ALA A 37 2.34 -8.01 7.50
N PRO A 38 3.37 -8.88 7.57
CA PRO A 38 3.29 -10.28 7.11
C PRO A 38 2.11 -11.08 7.68
N GLU A 39 1.88 -10.94 8.98
CA GLU A 39 0.83 -11.60 9.75
C GLU A 39 -0.60 -11.37 9.24
N ASN A 40 -0.87 -10.18 8.66
CA ASN A 40 -2.22 -9.77 8.25
C ASN A 40 -2.26 -9.24 6.81
N LYS A 41 -1.25 -9.58 6.00
CA LYS A 41 -1.02 -9.02 4.65
C LYS A 41 -2.29 -9.01 3.78
N GLN A 42 -2.98 -10.14 3.69
CA GLN A 42 -4.18 -10.30 2.86
C GLN A 42 -5.31 -9.34 3.28
N HIS A 43 -5.52 -9.16 4.59
CA HIS A 43 -6.53 -8.24 5.09
C HIS A 43 -6.18 -6.78 4.78
N ILE A 44 -4.91 -6.41 4.93
CA ILE A 44 -4.42 -5.05 4.66
C ILE A 44 -4.53 -4.74 3.16
N HIS A 45 -4.15 -5.69 2.30
CA HIS A 45 -4.28 -5.58 0.85
C HIS A 45 -5.74 -5.40 0.42
N LYS A 46 -6.65 -6.23 0.95
CA LYS A 46 -8.08 -6.10 0.66
C LYS A 46 -8.60 -4.71 1.05
N LYS A 47 -8.27 -4.25 2.26
CA LYS A 47 -8.70 -2.93 2.73
C LYS A 47 -8.14 -1.79 1.88
N MET A 48 -6.90 -1.92 1.40
CA MET A 48 -6.28 -0.98 0.46
C MET A 48 -7.03 -0.94 -0.88
N ILE A 49 -7.38 -2.09 -1.45
CA ILE A 49 -8.15 -2.19 -2.69
C ILE A 49 -9.54 -1.58 -2.50
N ASP A 50 -10.26 -1.96 -1.44
CA ASP A 50 -11.60 -1.46 -1.15
C ASP A 50 -11.62 0.07 -1.01
N ASN A 51 -10.65 0.63 -0.28
CA ASN A 51 -10.50 2.08 -0.13
C ASN A 51 -10.20 2.78 -1.46
N THR A 52 -9.31 2.20 -2.27
CA THR A 52 -8.95 2.75 -3.59
C THR A 52 -10.16 2.74 -4.52
N MET A 53 -10.91 1.63 -4.57
CA MET A 53 -12.11 1.52 -5.38
C MET A 53 -13.17 2.53 -4.98
N LYS A 54 -13.38 2.73 -3.67
CA LYS A 54 -14.30 3.75 -3.16
C LYS A 54 -13.89 5.16 -3.59
N GLN A 55 -12.60 5.50 -3.52
CA GLN A 55 -12.09 6.80 -3.96
C GLN A 55 -12.27 7.00 -5.47
N LEU A 56 -11.95 5.99 -6.28
CA LEU A 56 -12.13 6.02 -7.74
C LEU A 56 -13.59 6.25 -8.12
N GLN A 57 -14.53 5.56 -7.44
CA GLN A 57 -15.97 5.72 -7.66
C GLN A 57 -16.48 7.13 -7.33
N GLN A 58 -15.98 7.73 -6.25
CA GLN A 58 -16.35 9.08 -5.84
C GLN A 58 -15.83 10.15 -6.81
N ASN A 59 -14.66 9.92 -7.42
CA ASN A 59 -13.96 10.91 -8.25
C ASN A 59 -14.30 10.85 -9.74
N LEU A 60 -14.96 9.79 -10.22
CA LEU A 60 -15.46 9.67 -11.61
C LEU A 60 -16.42 10.81 -12.02
N LEU A 61 -16.99 11.52 -11.05
CA LEU A 61 -17.98 12.58 -11.27
C LEU A 61 -17.39 14.00 -11.18
N GLY A 62 -16.10 14.15 -10.87
CA GLY A 62 -15.44 15.44 -10.68
C GLY A 62 -14.88 16.04 -11.97
N PRO A 63 -14.80 17.39 -12.09
CA PRO A 63 -14.25 18.07 -13.28
C PRO A 63 -12.70 18.08 -13.34
N LEU A 64 -12.03 17.62 -12.28
CA LEU A 64 -10.58 17.64 -12.14
C LEU A 64 -10.00 16.27 -12.48
N TRP A 65 -8.87 16.25 -13.19
CA TRP A 65 -8.14 15.00 -13.43
C TRP A 65 -7.53 14.51 -12.11
N SER A 66 -7.91 13.32 -11.67
CA SER A 66 -7.35 12.70 -10.47
C SER A 66 -6.15 11.80 -10.80
N LEU A 67 -5.16 11.77 -9.91
CA LEU A 67 -4.08 10.78 -9.91
C LEU A 67 -4.18 9.96 -8.63
N HIS A 68 -4.25 8.65 -8.76
CA HIS A 68 -4.25 7.73 -7.62
C HIS A 68 -2.89 7.02 -7.56
N ILE A 69 -2.21 7.16 -6.42
CA ILE A 69 -0.91 6.56 -6.13
C ILE A 69 -1.08 5.62 -4.95
N ILE A 70 -0.64 4.39 -5.09
CA ILE A 70 -0.53 3.43 -3.98
C ILE A 70 0.95 3.14 -3.81
N THR A 71 1.48 3.30 -2.61
CA THR A 71 2.93 3.23 -2.35
C THR A 71 3.22 2.69 -0.97
N GLY A 72 4.46 2.24 -0.74
CA GLY A 72 4.91 1.70 0.53
C GLY A 72 5.36 0.24 0.40
N ASP A 73 5.37 -0.46 1.53
CA ASP A 73 5.80 -1.85 1.59
C ASP A 73 4.58 -2.77 1.53
N PHE A 74 4.46 -3.47 0.40
CA PHE A 74 3.38 -4.43 0.15
C PHE A 74 3.69 -5.81 0.73
N ASN A 75 4.92 -6.03 1.20
CA ASN A 75 5.40 -7.30 1.71
C ASN A 75 5.12 -8.47 0.74
N GLU A 76 5.31 -8.17 -0.55
CA GLU A 76 5.22 -9.12 -1.65
C GLU A 76 6.62 -9.44 -2.18
N ILE A 77 6.86 -10.72 -2.38
CA ILE A 77 8.11 -11.21 -2.99
C ILE A 77 7.91 -11.15 -4.49
N VAL A 78 8.54 -10.16 -5.13
CA VAL A 78 8.52 -10.02 -6.60
C VAL A 78 9.62 -10.89 -7.23
N ASP A 79 10.79 -10.95 -6.59
CA ASP A 79 11.91 -11.78 -7.00
C ASP A 79 12.35 -12.68 -5.83
N PRO A 80 12.02 -13.98 -5.88
CA PRO A 80 12.42 -14.93 -4.84
C PRO A 80 13.92 -15.09 -4.68
N ALA A 81 14.72 -14.86 -5.72
CA ALA A 81 16.18 -15.02 -5.67
C ALA A 81 16.85 -13.87 -4.90
N LEU A 82 16.22 -12.69 -4.90
CA LEU A 82 16.68 -11.52 -4.15
C LEU A 82 16.09 -11.46 -2.74
N ASP A 83 14.99 -12.18 -2.49
CA ASP A 83 14.38 -12.25 -1.18
C ASP A 83 15.17 -13.14 -0.22
N LYS A 84 15.81 -12.51 0.76
CA LYS A 84 16.70 -13.18 1.72
C LYS A 84 15.95 -14.06 2.74
N SER A 85 14.62 -14.00 2.80
CA SER A 85 13.83 -14.75 3.77
C SER A 85 13.53 -16.20 3.34
N SER A 86 13.70 -16.52 2.05
CA SER A 86 13.32 -17.80 1.45
C SER A 86 14.33 -18.96 1.63
N LEU A 87 15.48 -18.72 2.27
CA LEU A 87 16.56 -19.72 2.42
C LEU A 87 16.39 -20.71 3.59
N SER A 88 15.18 -20.94 4.10
CA SER A 88 14.93 -21.92 5.18
C SER A 88 14.16 -23.18 4.73
N THR A 89 14.41 -23.67 3.51
CA THR A 89 13.98 -25.02 3.12
C THR A 89 15.15 -25.76 2.52
N ASN A 90 15.98 -26.39 3.36
CA ASN A 90 16.81 -27.57 3.09
C ASN A 90 17.91 -27.65 4.16
N ASN A 91 17.69 -28.42 5.24
CA ASN A 91 18.73 -29.11 6.04
C ASN A 91 18.13 -29.93 7.21
N GLN A 92 17.03 -30.65 6.98
CA GLN A 92 16.55 -31.68 7.93
C GLN A 92 16.27 -33.00 7.20
N THR A 93 17.30 -33.55 6.56
CA THR A 93 17.36 -34.96 6.16
C THR A 93 18.81 -35.43 6.12
N ALA A 94 19.52 -35.24 7.24
CA ALA A 94 20.78 -35.91 7.48
C ALA A 94 20.81 -36.34 8.96
N SER A 95 20.32 -37.55 9.21
CA SER A 95 20.76 -38.48 10.27
C SER A 95 19.57 -39.30 10.79
N LYS A 96 19.45 -40.53 10.28
CA LYS A 96 19.15 -41.77 11.03
C LYS A 96 19.11 -42.95 10.06
N LEU A 97 20.30 -43.37 9.65
CA LEU A 97 20.60 -44.73 9.24
C LEU A 97 21.93 -45.08 9.92
N HIS A 98 21.84 -45.61 11.14
CA HIS A 98 22.73 -46.61 11.72
C HIS A 98 22.15 -47.06 13.07
#